data_AF-A0A849GRY1-F1
#
_entry.id   AF-A0A849GRY1-F1
#
_cell.length_a   1.000
_cell.length_b   1.000
_cell.length_c   1.000
_cell.angle_alpha   90.00
_cell.angle_beta   90.00
_cell.angle_gamma   90.00
#
_symmetry.space_group_name_H-M   'P 1'
#
loop_
_entity.id
_entity.type
_entity.pdbx_description
1 polymer ?
#
loop_
_entity_poly.entity_id
_entity_poly.type
_entity_poly.pdbx_seq_one_letter_code
_entity_poly.pdbx_strand_id
1 'polypeptide(L)'
;MNMNMDVIRLVMDASWPVQVVMLLLLAASYASWRIIWRKRALIRKTKAASDDFETSFWSGGDLNTLYRSASRAKGGSSGMASIFESGFREFNRLSQAGDVSAEKLVDECQRAMRVAQMREVDRLEQGLATLATIGSTSPYVGLFGT
;
A
#
# COMPACT_ATOMS: atom_id res chain seq x y z
N MET A 1 -1.85 35.19 34.26
CA MET A 1 -3.16 34.51 34.15
C MET A 1 -2.91 33.14 33.55
N ASN A 2 -2.96 32.13 34.41
CA ASN A 2 -2.41 30.79 34.19
C ASN A 2 -3.45 29.88 33.53
N MET A 3 -3.49 29.83 32.20
CA MET A 3 -4.20 28.76 31.47
C MET A 3 -3.40 27.44 31.42
N ASN A 4 -2.19 27.44 31.98
CA ASN A 4 -1.27 26.29 31.99
C ASN A 4 -1.41 25.39 33.24
N MET A 5 -2.22 25.81 34.22
CA MET A 5 -2.88 24.95 35.20
C MET A 5 -4.27 24.72 34.61
N ASP A 6 -4.72 23.55 34.16
CA ASP A 6 -4.59 22.28 34.82
C ASP A 6 -5.10 21.15 33.87
N VAL A 7 -4.76 21.16 32.58
CA VAL A 7 -5.20 20.06 31.65
C VAL A 7 -4.71 18.70 32.15
N ILE A 8 -3.47 18.65 32.64
CA ILE A 8 -2.90 17.44 33.24
C ILE A 8 -3.59 17.12 34.57
N ARG A 9 -3.96 18.12 35.38
CA ARG A 9 -4.70 17.84 36.63
C ARG A 9 -6.14 17.42 36.38
N LEU A 10 -6.86 18.00 35.44
CA LEU A 10 -8.19 17.54 34.99
C LEU A 10 -8.16 16.08 34.55
N VAL A 11 -7.09 15.67 33.86
CA VAL A 11 -6.85 14.28 33.49
C VAL A 11 -6.53 13.42 34.72
N MET A 12 -5.70 13.89 35.65
CA MET A 12 -5.36 13.18 36.88
C MET A 12 -6.52 13.06 37.87
N ASP A 13 -7.43 14.03 37.87
CA ASP A 13 -8.64 14.09 38.70
C ASP A 13 -9.81 13.30 38.07
N ALA A 14 -9.70 12.94 36.79
CA ALA A 14 -10.65 12.06 36.13
C ALA A 14 -10.61 10.64 36.72
N SER A 15 -11.72 9.92 36.64
CA SER A 15 -11.79 8.55 37.14
C SER A 15 -10.84 7.61 36.39
N TRP A 16 -10.38 6.56 37.07
CA TRP A 16 -9.42 5.58 36.52
C TRP A 16 -9.80 5.05 35.12
N PRO A 17 -11.08 4.70 34.83
CA PRO A 17 -11.47 4.26 33.48
C PRO A 17 -11.23 5.33 32.40
N VAL A 18 -11.49 6.59 32.70
CA VAL A 18 -11.35 7.72 31.76
C VAL A 18 -9.87 7.97 31.43
N GLN A 19 -8.99 7.85 32.42
CA GLN A 19 -7.54 7.94 32.21
C GLN A 19 -7.02 6.85 31.26
N VAL A 20 -7.49 5.61 31.43
CA VAL A 20 -7.13 4.48 30.54
C VAL A 20 -7.62 4.74 29.12
N VAL A 21 -8.86 5.20 28.94
CA VAL A 21 -9.44 5.54 27.64
C VAL A 21 -8.60 6.62 26.93
N MET A 22 -8.25 7.70 27.62
CA MET A 22 -7.43 8.78 27.06
C MET A 22 -6.04 8.28 26.65
N LEU A 23 -5.40 7.43 27.48
CA LEU A 23 -4.11 6.84 27.16
C LEU A 23 -4.19 5.94 25.91
N LEU A 24 -5.24 5.13 25.78
CA LEU A 24 -5.48 4.29 24.60
C LEU A 24 -5.68 5.14 23.33
N LEU A 25 -6.45 6.23 23.42
CA LEU A 25 -6.65 7.15 22.31
C LEU A 25 -5.35 7.84 21.88
N LEU A 26 -4.51 8.24 22.83
CA LEU A 26 -3.18 8.79 22.54
C LEU A 26 -2.27 7.77 21.86
N ALA A 27 -2.25 6.52 22.34
CA ALA A 27 -1.49 5.44 21.73
C ALA A 27 -1.98 5.12 20.30
N ALA A 28 -3.30 5.08 20.10
CA ALA A 28 -3.92 4.87 18.79
C ALA A 28 -3.61 6.03 17.82
N SER A 29 -3.62 7.27 18.29
CA SER A 29 -3.22 8.45 17.52
C SER A 29 -1.76 8.34 17.07
N TYR A 30 -0.84 8.03 18.00
CA TYR A 30 0.57 7.84 17.66
C TYR A 30 0.80 6.70 16.66
N ALA A 31 0.11 5.57 16.83
CA ALA A 31 0.14 4.47 15.87
C ALA A 31 -0.36 4.90 14.48
N SER A 32 -1.43 5.68 14.43
CA SER A 32 -2.02 6.18 13.18
C SER A 32 -1.02 7.05 12.41
N TRP A 33 -0.34 7.99 13.08
CA TRP A 33 0.72 8.80 12.47
C TRP A 33 1.86 7.97 11.89
N ARG A 34 2.30 6.92 12.61
CA ARG A 34 3.33 6.00 12.10
C ARG A 34 2.88 5.28 10.82
N ILE A 35 1.63 4.83 10.75
CA ILE A 35 1.08 4.18 9.54
C ILE A 35 0.99 5.19 8.39
N ILE A 36 0.50 6.41 8.64
CA ILE A 36 0.37 7.47 7.63
C ILE A 36 1.71 7.77 6.96
N TRP A 37 2.78 7.96 7.74
CA TRP A 37 4.10 8.26 7.18
C TRP A 37 4.67 7.10 6.37
N ARG A 38 4.55 5.87 6.87
CA ARG A 38 4.97 4.67 6.13
C ARG A 38 4.22 4.54 4.80
N LYS A 39 2.90 4.76 4.81
CA LYS A 39 2.07 4.70 3.59
C LYS A 39 2.42 5.78 2.59
N ARG A 40 2.60 7.02 3.05
CA ARG A 40 3.04 8.13 2.18
C ARG A 40 4.38 7.81 1.50
N ALA A 41 5.35 7.27 2.24
CA ALA A 41 6.64 6.89 1.68
C ALA A 41 6.50 5.75 0.66
N LEU A 42 5.70 4.73 0.96
CA LEU A 42 5.44 3.60 0.07
C LEU A 42 4.81 4.05 -1.26
N ILE A 43 3.71 4.81 -1.19
CA ILE A 43 2.99 5.30 -2.38
C ILE A 43 3.91 6.17 -3.24
N ARG A 44 4.66 7.09 -2.63
CA ARG A 44 5.62 7.93 -3.36
C ARG A 44 6.68 7.10 -4.08
N LYS A 45 7.24 6.09 -3.41
CA LYS A 45 8.26 5.20 -4.00
C LYS A 45 7.68 4.39 -5.16
N THR A 46 6.50 3.79 -4.99
CA THR A 46 5.83 3.00 -6.04
C THR A 46 5.47 3.87 -7.24
N LYS A 47 5.01 5.10 -7.00
CA LYS A 47 4.69 6.06 -8.07
C LYS A 47 5.94 6.43 -8.87
N ALA A 48 7.01 6.85 -8.21
CA ALA A 48 8.28 7.18 -8.88
C ALA A 48 8.81 5.99 -9.71
N ALA A 49 8.79 4.78 -9.14
CA ALA A 49 9.22 3.58 -9.87
C ALA A 49 8.33 3.26 -11.09
N SER A 50 7.03 3.58 -11.02
CA SER A 50 6.10 3.39 -12.13
C SER A 50 6.32 4.42 -13.22
N ASP A 51 6.54 5.69 -12.86
CA ASP A 51 6.83 6.78 -13.79
C ASP A 51 8.16 6.53 -14.54
N ASP A 52 9.20 6.03 -13.84
CA ASP A 52 10.49 5.64 -14.45
C ASP A 52 10.34 4.45 -15.41
N PHE A 53 9.55 3.44 -15.01
CA PHE A 53 9.27 2.27 -15.85
C PHE A 53 8.47 2.66 -17.09
N GLU A 54 7.44 3.50 -16.94
CA GLU A 54 6.62 3.98 -18.04
C GLU A 54 7.46 4.73 -19.08
N THR A 55 8.37 5.60 -18.64
CA THR A 55 9.30 6.30 -19.52
C THR A 55 10.16 5.31 -20.33
N SER A 56 10.67 4.27 -19.67
CA SER A 56 11.50 3.23 -20.30
C SER A 56 10.70 2.31 -21.24
N PHE A 57 9.41 2.10 -20.93
CA PHE A 57 8.50 1.33 -21.77
C PHE A 57 8.19 2.07 -23.08
N TRP A 58 7.92 3.38 -22.99
CA TRP A 58 7.61 4.21 -24.16
C TRP A 58 8.82 4.62 -24.98
N SER A 59 10.04 4.52 -24.46
CA SER A 59 11.26 4.83 -25.22
C SER A 59 11.56 3.83 -26.35
N GLY A 60 10.73 2.80 -26.55
CA GLY A 60 10.82 1.88 -27.69
C GLY A 60 11.93 0.84 -27.59
N GLY A 61 12.43 0.57 -26.38
CA GLY A 61 13.44 -0.47 -26.15
C GLY A 61 12.89 -1.90 -26.31
N ASP A 62 13.78 -2.89 -26.40
CA ASP A 62 13.41 -4.30 -26.48
C ASP A 62 12.68 -4.74 -25.19
N LEU A 63 11.44 -5.23 -25.33
CA LEU A 63 10.61 -5.75 -24.23
C LEU A 63 11.31 -6.85 -23.43
N ASN A 64 12.16 -7.66 -24.07
CA ASN A 64 12.96 -8.67 -23.37
C ASN A 64 14.01 -8.02 -22.45
N THR A 65 14.63 -6.92 -22.86
CA THR A 65 15.55 -6.16 -22.00
C THR A 65 14.82 -5.54 -20.81
N LEU A 66 13.61 -5.01 -21.05
CA LEU A 66 12.77 -4.43 -20.01
C LEU A 66 12.28 -5.49 -19.01
N TYR A 67 11.96 -6.69 -19.47
CA TYR A 67 11.63 -7.82 -18.60
C TYR A 67 12.82 -8.24 -17.74
N ARG A 68 14.02 -8.30 -18.31
CA ARG A 68 15.26 -8.63 -17.58
C ARG A 68 15.65 -7.53 -16.58
N SER A 69 15.36 -6.26 -16.85
CA SER A 69 15.61 -5.18 -15.89
C SER A 69 14.58 -5.22 -14.75
N ALA A 70 13.30 -5.41 -15.06
CA ALA A 70 12.23 -5.53 -14.07
C ALA A 70 12.44 -6.72 -13.11
N SER A 71 12.79 -7.90 -13.64
CA SER A 71 13.04 -9.11 -12.83
C SER A 71 14.31 -9.05 -11.99
N ARG A 72 15.29 -8.21 -12.34
CA ARG A 72 16.56 -8.03 -11.59
C ARG A 72 16.54 -6.85 -10.62
N ALA A 73 15.46 -6.08 -10.56
CA ALA A 73 15.34 -4.96 -9.64
C ALA A 73 15.52 -5.46 -8.19
N LYS A 74 16.52 -4.91 -7.49
CA LYS A 74 16.78 -5.23 -6.08
C LYS A 74 15.56 -4.84 -5.24
N GLY A 75 14.89 -5.84 -4.66
CA GLY A 75 13.65 -5.66 -3.89
C GLY A 75 12.38 -6.10 -4.60
N GLY A 76 12.49 -6.67 -5.81
CA GLY A 76 11.35 -7.09 -6.63
C GLY A 76 10.81 -5.95 -7.48
N SER A 77 10.07 -6.30 -8.53
CA SER A 77 9.30 -5.35 -9.31
C SER A 77 8.13 -4.80 -8.45
N SER A 78 7.81 -3.52 -8.61
CA SER A 78 6.71 -2.86 -7.90
C SER A 78 6.03 -1.87 -8.84
N GLY A 79 4.76 -1.60 -8.60
CA GLY A 79 3.95 -0.72 -9.43
C GLY A 79 3.75 -1.32 -10.82
N MET A 80 3.91 -0.49 -11.84
CA MET A 80 3.69 -0.90 -13.24
C MET A 80 4.65 -2.01 -13.71
N ALA A 81 5.88 -2.04 -13.17
CA ALA A 81 6.88 -3.03 -13.54
C ALA A 81 6.48 -4.46 -13.14
N SER A 82 5.79 -4.65 -12.01
CA SER A 82 5.36 -6.00 -11.55
C SER A 82 4.18 -6.54 -12.35
N ILE A 83 3.30 -5.64 -12.79
CA ILE A 83 2.19 -5.96 -13.69
C ILE A 83 2.77 -6.42 -15.04
N PHE A 84 3.69 -5.64 -15.61
CA PHE A 84 4.36 -6.00 -16.86
C PHE A 84 5.12 -7.32 -16.75
N GLU A 85 5.92 -7.51 -15.69
CA GLU A 85 6.67 -8.74 -15.47
C GLU A 85 5.75 -9.97 -15.44
N SER A 86 4.60 -9.87 -14.76
CA SER A 86 3.64 -10.97 -14.64
C SER A 86 3.01 -11.33 -15.99
N GLY A 87 2.62 -10.34 -16.79
CA GLY A 87 2.10 -10.56 -18.14
C GLY A 87 3.14 -11.12 -19.09
N PHE A 88 4.35 -10.55 -19.09
CA PHE A 88 5.42 -10.96 -20.00
C PHE A 88 6.01 -12.34 -19.65
N ARG A 89 6.00 -12.70 -18.37
CA ARG A 89 6.33 -14.07 -17.93
C ARG A 89 5.36 -15.09 -18.52
N GLU A 90 4.07 -14.76 -18.51
CA GLU A 90 3.04 -15.64 -19.07
C GLU A 90 3.12 -15.73 -20.59
N PHE A 91 3.40 -14.61 -21.25
CA PHE A 91 3.72 -14.58 -22.69
C PHE A 91 4.86 -15.54 -23.02
N ASN A 92 6.01 -15.40 -22.35
CA ASN A 92 7.17 -16.27 -22.58
C ASN A 92 6.88 -17.75 -22.32
N ARG A 93 6.05 -18.05 -21.32
CA ARG A 93 5.66 -19.42 -20.96
C ARG A 93 4.80 -20.06 -22.05
N LEU A 94 3.82 -19.33 -22.55
CA LEU A 94 2.86 -19.81 -23.55
C LEU A 94 3.44 -19.81 -24.96
N SER A 95 4.28 -18.83 -25.31
CA SER A 95 4.98 -18.81 -26.61
C SER A 95 5.94 -19.99 -26.79
N GLN A 96 6.52 -20.53 -25.71
CA GLN A 96 7.34 -21.74 -25.75
C GLN A 96 6.53 -23.03 -25.86
N ALA A 97 5.24 -23.01 -25.51
CA ALA A 97 4.36 -24.18 -25.55
C ALA A 97 3.86 -24.54 -26.96
N GLY A 98 4.12 -23.69 -27.97
CA GLY A 98 3.99 -24.00 -29.40
C GLY A 98 2.58 -24.09 -29.99
N ASP A 99 1.54 -24.34 -29.17
CA ASP A 99 0.17 -24.64 -29.64
C ASP A 99 -0.91 -23.79 -28.95
N VAL A 100 -0.66 -22.47 -28.85
CA VAL A 100 -1.61 -21.52 -28.24
C VAL A 100 -2.01 -20.49 -29.29
N SER A 101 -3.32 -20.34 -29.52
CA SER A 101 -3.83 -19.29 -30.40
C SER A 101 -3.42 -17.91 -29.89
N ALA A 102 -3.16 -16.97 -30.80
CA ALA A 102 -2.78 -15.60 -30.43
C ALA A 102 -3.81 -14.93 -29.51
N GLU A 103 -5.10 -15.24 -29.70
CA GLU A 103 -6.19 -14.76 -28.85
C GLU A 103 -6.09 -15.29 -27.42
N LYS A 104 -5.87 -16.60 -27.26
CA LYS A 104 -5.68 -17.22 -25.94
C LYS A 104 -4.40 -16.72 -25.26
N LEU A 105 -3.33 -16.49 -26.01
CA LEU A 105 -2.09 -15.91 -25.49
C LEU A 105 -2.33 -14.53 -24.88
N VAL A 106 -3.04 -13.65 -25.60
CA VAL A 106 -3.35 -12.29 -25.14
C VAL A 106 -4.27 -12.33 -23.92
N ASP A 107 -5.31 -13.15 -23.93
CA ASP A 107 -6.25 -13.27 -22.80
C ASP A 107 -5.55 -13.74 -21.52
N GLU A 108 -4.67 -14.74 -21.63
CA GLU A 108 -3.87 -15.25 -20.51
C GLU A 108 -2.91 -14.20 -19.96
N CYS A 109 -2.24 -13.45 -20.84
CA CYS A 109 -1.36 -12.34 -20.43
C CYS A 109 -2.15 -11.24 -19.71
N GLN A 110 -3.32 -10.84 -20.25
CA GLN A 110 -4.19 -9.83 -19.62
C GLN A 110 -4.69 -10.30 -18.26
N ARG A 111 -5.06 -11.59 -18.14
CA ARG A 111 -5.47 -12.17 -16.86
C ARG A 111 -4.34 -12.12 -15.84
N ALA A 112 -3.13 -12.51 -16.23
CA ALA A 112 -1.95 -12.43 -15.36
C ALA A 112 -1.66 -11.00 -14.90
N MET A 113 -1.76 -10.02 -15.81
CA MET A 113 -1.61 -8.60 -15.50
C MET A 113 -2.69 -8.11 -14.54
N ARG A 114 -3.96 -8.49 -14.74
CA ARG A 114 -5.07 -8.11 -13.84
C ARG A 114 -4.86 -8.68 -12.43
N VAL A 115 -4.42 -9.93 -12.31
CA VAL A 115 -4.10 -10.53 -11.00
C VAL A 115 -2.94 -9.79 -10.33
N ALA A 116 -1.89 -9.44 -11.08
CA ALA A 116 -0.77 -8.68 -10.55
C ALA A 116 -1.18 -7.26 -10.12
N GLN A 117 -2.06 -6.62 -10.88
CA GLN A 117 -2.65 -5.31 -10.53
C GLN A 117 -3.41 -5.38 -9.21
N MET A 118 -4.29 -6.39 -9.04
CA MET A 118 -5.03 -6.57 -7.78
C MET A 118 -4.09 -6.76 -6.59
N ARG A 119 -3.05 -7.60 -6.73
CA ARG A 119 -2.04 -7.79 -5.67
C ARG A 119 -1.30 -6.51 -5.32
N GLU A 120 -1.01 -5.67 -6.31
CA GLU A 120 -0.33 -4.40 -6.08
C GLU A 120 -1.24 -3.39 -5.38
N VAL A 121 -2.54 -3.35 -5.73
CA VAL A 121 -3.56 -2.58 -5.02
C VAL A 121 -3.65 -3.04 -3.57
N ASP A 122 -3.81 -4.33 -3.31
CA ASP A 122 -3.89 -4.89 -1.95
C ASP A 122 -2.67 -4.51 -1.10
N ARG A 123 -1.47 -4.56 -1.70
CA ARG A 123 -0.21 -4.17 -1.05
C ARG A 123 -0.21 -2.67 -0.69
N LEU A 124 -0.70 -1.82 -1.60
CA LEU A 124 -0.81 -0.39 -1.38
C LEU A 124 -1.91 -0.04 -0.37
N GLU A 125 -2.94 -0.87 -0.22
CA GLU A 125 -4.04 -0.65 0.73
C GLU A 125 -3.79 -1.23 2.13
N GLN A 126 -2.87 -2.18 2.27
CA GLN A 126 -2.61 -2.88 3.53
C GLN A 126 -2.46 -1.95 4.76
N GLY A 127 -3.36 -2.03 5.75
CA GLY A 127 -3.32 -1.18 6.95
C GLY A 127 -4.12 0.12 6.87
N LEU A 128 -4.69 0.47 5.71
CA LEU A 128 -5.75 1.49 5.62
C LEU A 128 -6.99 1.07 6.40
N ALA A 129 -7.35 -0.22 6.37
CA ALA A 129 -8.46 -0.75 7.16
C ALA A 129 -8.28 -0.48 8.66
N THR A 130 -7.07 -0.67 9.19
CA THR A 130 -6.77 -0.38 10.60
C THR A 130 -6.93 1.11 10.93
N LEU A 131 -6.46 2.00 10.04
CA LEU A 131 -6.68 3.45 10.19
C LEU A 131 -8.17 3.81 10.16
N ALA A 132 -8.94 3.18 9.25
CA ALA A 132 -10.38 3.38 9.15
C ALA A 132 -11.10 2.91 10.42
N THR A 133 -10.74 1.74 10.96
CA THR A 133 -11.29 1.23 12.23
C THR A 133 -10.95 2.15 13.39
N ILE A 134 -9.69 2.59 13.52
CA ILE A 134 -9.29 3.51 14.60
C ILE A 134 -10.09 4.83 14.50
N GLY A 135 -10.21 5.39 13.30
CA GLY A 135 -10.96 6.63 13.08
C GLY A 135 -12.46 6.52 13.32
N SER A 136 -13.08 5.38 13.00
CA SER A 136 -14.52 5.18 13.19
C SER A 136 -14.91 4.79 14.61
N THR A 137 -14.02 4.09 15.33
CA THR A 137 -14.28 3.64 16.71
C THR A 137 -13.83 4.64 17.77
N SER A 138 -12.90 5.56 17.45
CA SER A 138 -12.41 6.55 18.42
C SER A 138 -13.50 7.43 19.05
N PRO A 139 -14.57 7.86 18.34
CA PRO A 139 -15.63 8.65 18.98
C PRO A 139 -16.41 7.86 20.04
N TYR A 140 -16.70 6.58 19.77
CA TYR A 140 -17.40 5.70 20.71
C TYR A 140 -16.54 5.40 21.94
N VAL A 141 -15.25 5.20 21.74
CA VAL A 141 -14.28 5.03 22.84
C VAL A 141 -14.20 6.29 23.68
N GLY A 142 -14.22 7.47 23.07
CA GLY A 142 -14.27 8.75 23.79
C GLY A 142 -15.57 8.94 24.59
N LEU A 143 -16.72 8.57 24.01
CA LEU A 143 -18.03 8.64 24.67
C LEU A 143 -18.14 7.67 25.87
N PHE A 144 -17.47 6.51 25.82
CA PHE A 144 -17.41 5.61 26.97
C PHE A 144 -16.66 6.23 28.17
N GLY A 145 -15.75 7.18 27.91
CA GLY A 145 -14.98 7.89 28.93
C GLY A 145 -15.64 9.18 29.43
N THR A 146 -16.87 9.50 29.02
CA THR A 146 -17.66 10.64 29.58
C THR A 146 -18.61 10.14 30.65
#